data_AF-A0A6A0IF56-F1
#
_entry.id   AF-A0A6A0IF56-F1
#
_cell.length_a   1.000
_cell.length_b   1.000
_cell.length_c   1.000
_cell.angle_alpha   90.00
_cell.angle_beta   90.00
_cell.angle_gamma   90.00
#
_symmetry.space_group_name_H-M   'P 1'
#
loop_
_entity.id
_entity.type
_entity.pdbx_description
1 polymer ?
#
loop_
_entity_poly.entity_id
_entity_poly.type
_entity_poly.pdbx_seq_one_letter_code
_entity_poly.pdbx_strand_id
1 'polypeptide(L)'
;MPEGRRETLPLAREEAQRRVDRIRAFREELSELEREGVLVLSADQRASLDGHHEELLDRLGRSFDVDRTEGQKRLSLAMRIASFLGAVAIGAAGYFFCLRFWGGLGPVPQVSVLVAAPLVALAGTAVAARRERTLYLTLLAALLATAAFVIDLSVLSGLLNLPLPPSALLAWSAFCFALAYGYGLRVLLVGGIAFLVGFVATFSGQAELCLWHAFGRRPESFLPLGALLYAFPIAVPHRRHASFPAAYRALGLVCLFVPILLLSTSGWASFSRAGAHRVETAYQVAGFLLAGLAVWAGVRRGEGETTNLGSGFFVLLLYVKLFQWWWDWMPKWAFFLVLGLVAVGLLLLFRRLHATRRRAGS
;
A
#
# COMPACT_ATOMS: atom_id res chain seq x y z
N MET A 1 -34.66 -20.19 -12.11
CA MET A 1 -33.24 -19.79 -12.14
C MET A 1 -33.16 -18.28 -12.17
N PRO A 2 -32.72 -17.60 -11.11
CA PRO A 2 -32.36 -16.19 -11.20
C PRO A 2 -30.85 -16.04 -11.31
N GLU A 3 -30.44 -15.20 -12.24
CA GLU A 3 -29.09 -14.70 -12.47
C GLU A 3 -28.59 -13.88 -11.26
N GLY A 4 -28.25 -14.59 -10.18
CA GLY A 4 -27.52 -14.06 -9.05
C GLY A 4 -26.08 -13.83 -9.45
N ARG A 5 -25.82 -12.65 -10.00
CA ARG A 5 -24.56 -11.89 -9.99
C ARG A 5 -23.46 -12.62 -9.19
N ARG A 6 -22.47 -13.19 -9.88
CA ARG A 6 -21.19 -13.61 -9.28
C ARG A 6 -20.57 -12.38 -8.61
N GLU A 7 -20.96 -12.09 -7.37
CA GLU A 7 -20.16 -11.27 -6.49
C GLU A 7 -18.80 -11.93 -6.46
N THR A 8 -17.81 -11.20 -6.95
CA THR A 8 -16.49 -11.75 -7.22
C THR A 8 -15.95 -12.31 -5.92
N LEU A 9 -15.68 -13.63 -5.90
CA LEU A 9 -15.18 -14.41 -4.77
C LEU A 9 -14.19 -13.68 -3.83
N PRO A 10 -13.26 -12.81 -4.31
CA PRO A 10 -12.37 -12.04 -3.44
C PRO A 10 -13.07 -11.05 -2.50
N LEU A 11 -14.11 -10.35 -2.96
CA LEU A 11 -14.88 -9.40 -2.12
C LEU A 11 -15.66 -10.15 -1.06
N ALA A 12 -16.32 -11.24 -1.48
CA ALA A 12 -17.09 -12.10 -0.59
C ALA A 12 -16.18 -12.72 0.48
N ARG A 13 -14.92 -13.04 0.14
CA ARG A 13 -13.91 -13.49 1.10
C ARG A 13 -13.45 -12.41 2.07
N GLU A 14 -13.13 -11.19 1.61
CA GLU A 14 -12.76 -10.09 2.51
C GLU A 14 -13.91 -9.71 3.47
N GLU A 15 -15.15 -9.74 3.00
CA GLU A 15 -16.34 -9.55 3.84
C GLU A 15 -16.57 -10.69 4.82
N ALA A 16 -16.40 -11.94 4.37
CA ALA A 16 -16.44 -13.12 5.23
C ALA A 16 -15.37 -13.04 6.33
N GLN A 17 -14.14 -12.64 5.99
CA GLN A 17 -13.06 -12.47 6.97
C GLN A 17 -13.40 -11.35 7.96
N ARG A 18 -13.91 -10.21 7.50
CA ARG A 18 -14.38 -9.13 8.39
C ARG A 18 -15.52 -9.59 9.30
N ARG A 19 -16.36 -10.52 8.86
CA ARG A 19 -17.41 -11.12 9.70
C ARG A 19 -16.82 -12.03 10.77
N VAL A 20 -15.85 -12.88 10.43
CA VAL A 20 -15.10 -13.70 11.39
C VAL A 20 -14.46 -12.83 12.47
N ASP A 21 -13.79 -11.74 12.05
CA ASP A 21 -13.09 -10.82 12.95
C ASP A 21 -14.06 -10.14 13.92
N ARG A 22 -15.25 -9.74 13.45
CA ARG A 22 -16.30 -9.18 14.31
C ARG A 22 -16.85 -10.18 15.32
N ILE A 23 -17.08 -11.43 14.90
CA ILE A 23 -17.55 -12.49 15.82
C ILE A 23 -16.54 -12.71 16.93
N ARG A 24 -15.25 -12.68 16.60
CA ARG A 24 -14.18 -12.83 17.57
C ARG A 24 -14.13 -11.65 18.55
N ALA A 25 -14.10 -10.42 18.05
CA ALA A 25 -14.13 -9.23 18.90
C ALA A 25 -15.35 -9.23 19.83
N PHE A 26 -16.51 -9.65 19.32
CA PHE A 26 -17.72 -9.81 20.13
C PHE A 26 -17.56 -10.90 21.22
N ARG A 27 -16.99 -12.06 20.89
CA ARG A 27 -16.74 -13.13 21.88
C ARG A 27 -15.76 -12.68 22.97
N GLU A 28 -14.73 -11.93 22.60
CA GLU A 28 -13.75 -11.35 23.52
C GLU A 28 -14.44 -10.34 24.46
N GLU A 29 -15.19 -9.38 23.91
CA GLU A 29 -15.95 -8.38 24.69
C GLU A 29 -16.99 -9.04 25.62
N LEU A 30 -17.77 -10.00 25.11
CA LEU A 30 -18.78 -10.71 25.91
C LEU A 30 -18.15 -11.43 27.11
N SER A 31 -16.94 -12.00 26.93
CA SER A 31 -16.21 -12.62 28.04
C SER A 31 -15.73 -11.61 29.08
N GLU A 32 -15.48 -10.36 28.69
CA GLU A 32 -15.13 -9.27 29.61
C GLU A 32 -16.37 -8.80 30.37
N LEU A 33 -17.49 -8.61 29.68
CA LEU A 33 -18.76 -8.22 30.30
C LEU A 33 -19.29 -9.28 31.29
N GLU A 34 -19.11 -10.57 30.98
CA GLU A 34 -19.44 -11.67 31.90
C GLU A 34 -18.53 -11.68 33.14
N ARG A 35 -17.22 -11.38 32.95
CA ARG A 35 -16.26 -11.26 34.06
C ARG A 35 -16.55 -10.05 34.96
N GLU A 36 -16.98 -8.94 34.38
CA GLU A 36 -17.39 -7.73 35.10
C GLU A 36 -18.78 -7.87 35.75
N GLY A 37 -19.52 -8.93 35.43
CA GLY A 37 -20.88 -9.16 35.93
C GLY A 37 -21.93 -8.22 35.37
N VAL A 38 -21.59 -7.45 34.32
CA VAL A 38 -22.50 -6.47 33.68
C VAL A 38 -23.55 -7.17 32.82
N LEU A 39 -23.14 -8.24 32.13
CA LEU A 39 -24.03 -9.06 31.32
C LEU A 39 -23.67 -10.53 31.54
N VAL A 40 -24.56 -11.27 32.21
CA VAL A 40 -24.39 -12.70 32.44
C VAL A 40 -25.47 -13.43 31.66
N LEU A 41 -25.07 -14.15 30.61
CA LEU A 41 -25.98 -15.00 29.87
C LEU A 41 -26.28 -16.28 30.65
N SER A 42 -27.49 -16.82 30.52
CA SER A 42 -27.76 -18.15 31.05
C SER A 42 -26.92 -19.20 30.32
N ALA A 43 -26.69 -20.35 30.95
CA ALA A 43 -25.94 -21.45 30.33
C ALA A 43 -26.53 -21.86 28.97
N ASP A 44 -27.86 -21.89 28.85
CA ASP A 44 -28.56 -22.22 27.60
C ASP A 44 -28.39 -21.15 26.53
N GLN A 45 -28.45 -19.86 26.91
CA GLN A 45 -28.21 -18.74 25.99
C GLN A 45 -26.77 -18.74 25.48
N ARG A 46 -25.81 -18.98 26.38
CA ARG A 46 -24.39 -19.09 26.04
C ARG A 46 -24.15 -20.22 25.04
N ALA A 47 -24.69 -21.42 25.33
CA ALA A 47 -24.56 -22.57 24.45
C ALA A 47 -25.19 -22.33 23.06
N SER A 48 -26.39 -21.71 23.02
CA SER A 48 -27.06 -21.38 21.77
C SER A 48 -26.26 -20.39 20.92
N LEU A 49 -25.71 -19.35 21.56
CA LEU A 49 -24.91 -18.33 20.89
C LEU A 49 -23.58 -18.89 20.38
N ASP A 50 -22.90 -19.70 21.18
CA ASP A 50 -21.64 -20.33 20.78
C ASP A 50 -21.87 -21.32 19.63
N GLY A 51 -22.93 -22.12 19.68
CA GLY A 51 -23.33 -23.01 18.58
C GLY A 51 -23.64 -22.26 17.28
N HIS A 52 -24.40 -21.17 17.34
CA HIS A 52 -24.68 -20.33 16.18
C HIS A 52 -23.40 -19.75 15.56
N HIS A 53 -22.50 -19.22 16.40
CA HIS A 53 -21.24 -18.67 15.93
C HIS A 53 -20.33 -19.75 15.34
N GLU A 54 -20.25 -20.93 15.93
CA GLU A 54 -19.48 -22.05 15.37
C GLU A 54 -20.02 -22.47 14.00
N GLU A 55 -21.34 -22.63 13.86
CA GLU A 55 -21.94 -23.00 12.58
C GLU A 55 -21.68 -21.93 11.51
N LEU A 56 -21.76 -20.65 11.88
CA LEU A 56 -21.48 -19.53 10.99
C LEU A 56 -20.01 -19.47 10.58
N LEU A 57 -19.08 -19.61 11.53
CA LEU A 57 -17.64 -19.68 11.25
C LEU A 57 -17.31 -20.88 10.35
N ASP A 58 -18.00 -22.00 10.57
CA ASP A 58 -17.78 -23.20 9.78
C ASP A 58 -18.25 -23.02 8.34
N ARG A 59 -19.47 -22.49 8.17
CA ARG A 59 -20.04 -22.11 6.88
C ARG A 59 -19.14 -21.13 6.13
N LEU A 60 -18.70 -20.06 6.78
CA LEU A 60 -17.80 -19.06 6.18
C LEU A 60 -16.46 -19.68 5.77
N GLY A 61 -15.87 -20.54 6.61
CA GLY A 61 -14.62 -21.23 6.28
C GLY A 61 -14.75 -22.16 5.07
N ARG A 62 -15.81 -22.95 4.98
CA ARG A 62 -16.02 -23.86 3.83
C ARG A 62 -16.28 -23.10 2.52
N SER A 63 -17.03 -22.00 2.61
CA SER A 63 -17.44 -21.21 1.43
C SER A 63 -16.33 -20.29 0.91
N PHE A 64 -15.53 -19.69 1.80
CA PHE A 64 -14.63 -18.59 1.44
C PHE A 64 -13.17 -18.78 1.86
N ASP A 65 -12.83 -19.89 2.54
CA ASP A 65 -11.46 -20.17 3.01
C ASP A 65 -10.87 -19.01 3.84
N VAL A 66 -11.58 -18.69 4.93
CA VAL A 66 -11.26 -17.62 5.87
C VAL A 66 -10.46 -18.15 7.07
N ASP A 67 -9.54 -17.32 7.56
CA ASP A 67 -8.71 -17.63 8.71
C ASP A 67 -9.57 -17.50 9.98
N ARG A 68 -9.84 -18.62 10.67
CA ARG A 68 -10.72 -18.69 11.85
C ARG A 68 -9.99 -18.31 13.14
N THR A 69 -8.68 -18.53 13.20
CA THR A 69 -7.85 -18.27 14.38
C THR A 69 -6.71 -17.30 14.10
N GLU A 70 -6.18 -16.67 15.16
CA GLU A 70 -4.98 -15.83 15.04
C GLU A 70 -3.77 -16.62 14.56
N GLY A 71 -3.66 -17.90 14.97
CA GLY A 71 -2.63 -18.80 14.49
C GLY A 71 -2.71 -19.03 12.99
N GLN A 72 -3.92 -19.24 12.45
CA GLN A 72 -4.14 -19.35 11.01
C GLN A 72 -3.81 -18.05 10.27
N LYS A 73 -4.18 -16.88 10.82
CA LYS A 73 -3.78 -15.58 10.25
C LYS A 73 -2.27 -15.38 10.22
N ARG A 74 -1.57 -15.75 11.29
CA ARG A 74 -0.10 -15.67 11.35
C ARG A 74 0.54 -16.62 10.34
N LEU A 75 0.01 -17.83 10.21
CA LEU A 75 0.48 -18.81 9.24
C LEU A 75 0.21 -18.35 7.79
N SER A 76 -0.97 -17.78 7.51
CA SER A 76 -1.31 -17.25 6.18
C SER A 76 -0.45 -16.05 5.81
N LEU A 77 -0.11 -15.19 6.78
CA LEU A 77 0.86 -14.10 6.61
C LEU A 77 2.28 -14.63 6.37
N ALA A 78 2.72 -15.64 7.12
CA ALA A 78 4.01 -16.28 6.92
C ALA A 78 4.11 -16.91 5.53
N MET A 79 3.06 -17.59 5.06
CA MET A 79 2.98 -18.13 3.70
C MET A 79 3.05 -17.01 2.65
N ARG A 80 2.33 -15.90 2.84
CA ARG A 80 2.41 -14.74 1.93
C ARG A 80 3.82 -14.20 1.81
N ILE A 81 4.52 -14.06 2.94
CA ILE A 81 5.92 -13.60 2.97
C ILE A 81 6.83 -14.61 2.27
N ALA A 82 6.71 -15.90 2.59
CA ALA A 82 7.52 -16.95 1.99
C ALA A 82 7.29 -17.06 0.48
N SER A 83 6.05 -17.03 0.00
CA SER A 83 5.72 -17.04 -1.43
C SER A 83 6.20 -15.79 -2.14
N PHE A 84 6.09 -14.61 -1.52
CA PHE A 84 6.63 -13.37 -2.09
C PHE A 84 8.16 -13.42 -2.19
N LEU A 85 8.84 -13.85 -1.13
CA LEU A 85 10.29 -14.01 -1.13
C LEU A 85 10.75 -15.04 -2.17
N GLY A 86 10.04 -16.16 -2.28
CA GLY A 86 10.27 -17.16 -3.32
C GLY A 86 10.09 -16.60 -4.73
N ALA A 87 9.05 -15.80 -4.96
CA ALA A 87 8.83 -15.13 -6.25
C ALA A 87 10.01 -14.21 -6.61
N VAL A 88 10.45 -13.39 -5.66
CA VAL A 88 11.59 -12.48 -5.81
C VAL A 88 12.88 -13.26 -6.07
N ALA A 89 13.13 -14.34 -5.32
CA ALA A 89 14.31 -15.17 -5.47
C ALA A 89 14.37 -15.85 -6.83
N ILE A 90 13.25 -16.42 -7.31
CA ILE A 90 13.17 -17.05 -8.64
C ILE A 90 13.32 -15.98 -9.74
N GLY A 91 12.70 -14.82 -9.60
CA GLY A 91 12.87 -13.70 -10.54
C GLY A 91 14.34 -13.24 -10.62
N ALA A 92 15.00 -13.08 -9.47
CA ALA A 92 16.42 -12.74 -9.39
C ALA A 92 17.29 -13.84 -10.00
N ALA A 93 17.01 -15.12 -9.73
CA ALA A 93 17.72 -16.24 -10.33
C ALA A 93 17.59 -16.22 -11.87
N GLY A 94 16.40 -15.93 -12.40
CA GLY A 94 16.19 -15.75 -13.84
C GLY A 94 16.99 -14.59 -14.43
N TYR A 95 17.03 -13.45 -13.74
CA TYR A 95 17.83 -12.30 -14.15
C TYR A 95 19.34 -12.61 -14.16
N PHE A 96 19.86 -13.20 -13.08
CA PHE A 96 21.28 -13.57 -12.98
C PHE A 96 21.66 -14.68 -13.97
N PHE A 97 20.75 -15.62 -14.25
CA PHE A 97 20.94 -16.62 -15.29
C PHE A 97 21.13 -15.95 -16.66
N CYS A 98 20.29 -14.97 -16.99
CA CYS A 98 20.45 -14.19 -18.22
C CYS A 98 21.79 -13.44 -18.21
N LEU A 99 22.14 -12.71 -17.15
CA LEU A 99 23.44 -12.04 -17.07
C LEU A 99 24.63 -12.98 -17.28
N ARG A 100 24.57 -14.22 -16.77
CA ARG A 100 25.70 -15.16 -16.78
C ARG A 100 25.83 -15.98 -18.05
N PHE A 101 24.70 -16.40 -18.63
CA PHE A 101 24.66 -17.40 -19.71
C PHE A 101 24.10 -16.86 -21.03
N TRP A 102 23.41 -15.72 -21.04
CA TRP A 102 22.70 -15.21 -22.23
C TRP A 102 23.61 -15.05 -23.45
N GLY A 103 24.82 -14.50 -23.27
CA GLY A 103 25.79 -14.32 -24.34
C GLY A 103 26.37 -15.61 -24.92
N GLY A 104 26.22 -16.75 -24.23
CA GLY A 104 26.64 -18.07 -24.72
C GLY A 104 25.55 -18.85 -25.46
N LEU A 105 24.31 -18.34 -25.47
CA LEU A 105 23.20 -18.98 -26.17
C LEU A 105 23.18 -18.55 -27.65
N GLY A 106 22.87 -19.49 -28.54
CA GLY A 106 22.60 -19.14 -29.94
C GLY A 106 21.32 -18.31 -30.11
N PRO A 107 21.07 -17.73 -31.31
CA PRO A 107 19.91 -16.87 -31.53
C PRO A 107 18.55 -17.56 -31.32
N VAL A 108 18.44 -18.83 -31.73
CA VAL A 108 17.20 -19.61 -31.61
C VAL A 108 16.78 -19.85 -30.15
N PRO A 109 17.66 -20.32 -29.24
CA PRO A 109 17.31 -20.44 -27.83
C PRO A 109 17.08 -19.08 -27.16
N GLN A 110 17.79 -18.02 -27.53
CA GLN A 110 17.53 -16.67 -27.01
C GLN A 110 16.10 -16.20 -27.33
N VAL A 111 15.70 -16.25 -28.61
CA VAL A 111 14.34 -15.85 -29.04
C VAL A 111 13.29 -16.75 -28.42
N SER A 112 13.54 -18.07 -28.38
CA SER A 112 12.62 -19.03 -27.75
C SER A 112 12.37 -18.72 -26.28
N VAL A 113 13.41 -18.40 -25.51
CA VAL A 113 13.27 -18.05 -24.08
C VAL A 113 12.52 -16.72 -23.92
N LEU A 114 12.88 -15.69 -24.70
CA LEU A 114 12.23 -14.37 -24.69
C LEU A 114 10.72 -14.44 -25.00
N VAL A 115 10.31 -15.36 -25.88
CA VAL A 115 8.88 -15.51 -26.24
C VAL A 115 8.16 -16.46 -25.30
N ALA A 116 8.76 -17.62 -24.99
CA ALA A 116 8.09 -18.66 -24.22
C ALA A 116 7.97 -18.32 -22.73
N ALA A 117 9.00 -17.72 -22.11
CA ALA A 117 9.00 -17.42 -20.68
C ALA A 117 7.82 -16.55 -20.22
N PRO A 118 7.54 -15.37 -20.83
CA PRO A 118 6.41 -14.54 -20.42
C PRO A 118 5.07 -15.20 -20.74
N LEU A 119 4.95 -15.92 -21.87
CA LEU A 119 3.72 -16.63 -22.25
C LEU A 119 3.39 -17.77 -21.30
N VAL A 120 4.38 -18.58 -20.91
CA VAL A 120 4.22 -19.67 -19.95
C VAL A 120 3.88 -19.12 -18.57
N ALA A 121 4.52 -18.04 -18.13
CA ALA A 121 4.22 -17.42 -16.85
C ALA A 121 2.81 -16.79 -16.81
N LEU A 122 2.38 -16.15 -17.90
CA LEU A 122 1.01 -15.64 -18.05
C LEU A 122 -0.02 -16.77 -18.09
N ALA A 123 0.22 -17.82 -18.86
CA ALA A 123 -0.64 -19.01 -18.90
C ALA A 123 -0.72 -19.67 -17.52
N GLY A 124 0.41 -19.78 -16.82
CA GLY A 124 0.50 -20.26 -15.44
C GLY A 124 -0.34 -19.42 -14.48
N THR A 125 -0.32 -18.09 -14.63
CA THR A 125 -1.16 -17.18 -13.85
C THR A 125 -2.64 -17.42 -14.10
N ALA A 126 -3.05 -17.57 -15.37
CA ALA A 126 -4.44 -17.83 -15.72
C ALA A 126 -4.94 -19.21 -15.26
N VAL A 127 -4.09 -20.24 -15.33
CA VAL A 127 -4.40 -21.59 -14.85
C VAL A 127 -4.49 -21.62 -13.32
N ALA A 128 -3.53 -21.00 -12.63
CA ALA A 128 -3.54 -20.89 -11.17
C ALA A 128 -4.80 -20.17 -10.69
N ALA A 129 -5.18 -19.06 -11.33
CA ALA A 129 -6.37 -18.30 -10.98
C ALA A 129 -7.68 -19.09 -11.13
N ARG A 130 -7.72 -20.07 -12.04
CA ARG A 130 -8.90 -20.92 -12.25
C ARG A 130 -8.96 -22.09 -11.26
N ARG A 131 -7.81 -22.57 -10.78
CA ARG A 131 -7.71 -23.75 -9.92
C ARG A 131 -7.69 -23.41 -8.43
N GLU A 132 -7.21 -22.22 -8.08
CA GLU A 132 -6.94 -21.85 -6.69
C GLU A 132 -7.99 -20.87 -6.15
N ARG A 133 -8.49 -21.11 -4.92
CA ARG A 133 -9.42 -20.21 -4.24
C ARG A 133 -8.73 -19.04 -3.53
N THR A 134 -7.49 -19.25 -3.07
CA THR A 134 -6.74 -18.31 -2.22
C THR A 134 -5.86 -17.32 -3.00
N LEU A 135 -5.62 -17.58 -4.29
CA LEU A 135 -4.83 -16.78 -5.22
C LEU A 135 -3.33 -16.62 -4.84
N TYR A 136 -2.77 -17.48 -4.00
CA TYR A 136 -1.33 -17.42 -3.63
C TYR A 136 -0.42 -17.84 -4.78
N LEU A 137 -0.70 -18.99 -5.40
CA LEU A 137 0.00 -19.43 -6.59
C LEU A 137 -0.25 -18.50 -7.77
N THR A 138 -1.45 -17.90 -7.83
CA THR A 138 -1.77 -16.86 -8.81
C THR A 138 -0.88 -15.64 -8.63
N LEU A 139 -0.69 -15.17 -7.39
CA LEU A 139 0.22 -14.06 -7.09
C LEU A 139 1.66 -14.42 -7.45
N LEU A 140 2.13 -15.60 -7.05
CA LEU A 140 3.48 -16.08 -7.37
C LEU A 140 3.71 -16.12 -8.89
N ALA A 141 2.80 -16.74 -9.65
CA ALA A 141 2.90 -16.81 -11.11
C ALA A 141 2.83 -15.42 -11.76
N ALA A 142 1.99 -14.51 -11.25
CA ALA A 142 1.89 -13.15 -11.76
C ALA A 142 3.15 -12.33 -11.50
N LEU A 143 3.79 -12.51 -10.33
CA LEU A 143 5.08 -11.90 -10.02
C LEU A 143 6.18 -12.44 -10.93
N LEU A 144 6.20 -13.75 -11.20
CA LEU A 144 7.13 -14.36 -12.15
C LEU A 144 6.91 -13.86 -13.58
N ALA A 145 5.65 -13.74 -14.02
CA ALA A 145 5.31 -13.17 -15.33
C ALA A 145 5.78 -11.72 -15.44
N THR A 146 5.63 -10.95 -14.36
CA THR A 146 6.11 -9.57 -14.28
C THR A 146 7.63 -9.52 -14.35
N ALA A 147 8.32 -10.36 -13.58
CA ALA A 147 9.78 -10.44 -13.59
C ALA A 147 10.31 -10.83 -14.98
N ALA A 148 9.72 -11.86 -15.61
CA ALA A 148 10.06 -12.28 -16.96
C ALA A 148 9.90 -11.11 -17.95
N PHE A 149 8.76 -10.42 -17.92
CA PHE A 149 8.52 -9.27 -18.81
C PHE A 149 9.51 -8.11 -18.61
N VAL A 150 9.92 -7.83 -17.36
CA VAL A 150 10.95 -6.83 -17.05
C VAL A 150 12.31 -7.26 -17.59
N ILE A 151 12.68 -8.53 -17.40
CA ILE A 151 13.92 -9.11 -17.90
C ILE A 151 13.94 -9.07 -19.43
N ASP A 152 12.85 -9.45 -20.09
CA ASP A 152 12.75 -9.52 -21.55
C ASP A 152 13.02 -8.17 -22.21
N LEU A 153 12.37 -7.10 -21.74
CA LEU A 153 12.61 -5.75 -22.28
C LEU A 153 14.04 -5.26 -21.99
N SER A 154 14.60 -5.63 -20.83
CA SER A 154 15.98 -5.28 -20.48
C SER A 154 16.99 -6.00 -21.38
N VAL A 155 16.80 -7.30 -21.61
CA VAL A 155 17.63 -8.14 -22.48
C VAL A 155 17.51 -7.69 -23.94
N LEU A 156 16.30 -7.40 -24.40
CA LEU A 156 16.05 -6.91 -25.76
C LEU A 156 16.75 -5.58 -26.02
N SER A 157 16.75 -4.67 -25.03
CA SER A 157 17.49 -3.41 -25.13
C SER A 157 18.99 -3.64 -25.33
N GLY A 158 19.58 -4.59 -24.60
CA GLY A 158 20.98 -4.98 -24.75
C GLY A 158 21.28 -5.64 -26.09
N LEU A 159 20.41 -6.54 -26.57
CA LEU A 159 20.55 -7.20 -27.87
C LEU A 159 20.50 -6.23 -29.04
N LEU A 160 19.62 -5.22 -28.97
CA LEU A 160 19.48 -4.20 -30.00
C LEU A 160 20.50 -3.06 -29.85
N ASN A 161 21.33 -3.08 -28.80
CA ASN A 161 22.23 -2.00 -28.41
C ASN A 161 21.51 -0.63 -28.34
N LEU A 162 20.25 -0.63 -27.91
CA LEU A 162 19.44 0.56 -27.72
C LEU A 162 19.30 0.83 -26.22
N PRO A 163 19.47 2.09 -25.76
CA PRO A 163 19.21 2.41 -24.36
C PRO A 163 17.74 2.13 -24.06
N LEU A 164 17.47 1.48 -22.92
CA LEU A 164 16.10 1.19 -22.51
C LEU A 164 15.34 2.52 -22.35
N PRO A 165 14.30 2.79 -23.17
CA PRO A 165 13.61 4.06 -23.12
C PRO A 165 12.82 4.19 -21.82
N PRO A 166 12.64 5.40 -21.26
CA PRO A 166 11.81 5.63 -20.08
C PRO A 166 10.40 5.03 -20.18
N SER A 167 9.84 4.99 -21.39
CA SER A 167 8.52 4.39 -21.67
C SER A 167 8.44 2.89 -21.35
N ALA A 168 9.57 2.18 -21.20
CA ALA A 168 9.58 0.80 -20.72
C ALA A 168 8.95 0.69 -19.31
N LEU A 169 9.15 1.69 -18.45
CA LEU A 169 8.52 1.75 -17.12
C LEU A 169 6.99 1.85 -17.22
N LEU A 170 6.47 2.56 -18.22
CA LEU A 170 5.03 2.59 -18.50
C LEU A 170 4.51 1.23 -18.97
N ALA A 171 5.27 0.53 -19.82
CA ALA A 171 4.90 -0.82 -20.25
C ALA A 171 4.85 -1.79 -19.06
N TRP A 172 5.85 -1.74 -18.18
CA TRP A 172 5.88 -2.55 -16.95
C TRP A 172 4.74 -2.20 -15.99
N SER A 173 4.44 -0.91 -15.82
CA SER A 173 3.30 -0.43 -15.02
C SER A 173 1.97 -0.93 -15.60
N ALA A 174 1.76 -0.79 -16.91
CA ALA A 174 0.55 -1.25 -17.59
C ALA A 174 0.36 -2.77 -17.46
N PHE A 175 1.44 -3.55 -17.61
CA PHE A 175 1.41 -5.00 -17.41
C PHE A 175 1.04 -5.38 -15.97
N CYS A 176 1.64 -4.72 -14.98
CA CYS A 176 1.29 -4.90 -13.58
C CYS A 176 -0.18 -4.55 -13.30
N PHE A 177 -0.69 -3.46 -13.86
CA PHE A 177 -2.09 -3.07 -13.71
C PHE A 177 -3.04 -4.07 -14.38
N ALA A 178 -2.72 -4.57 -15.58
CA ALA A 178 -3.54 -5.58 -16.24
C ALA A 178 -3.69 -6.84 -15.36
N LEU A 179 -2.58 -7.33 -14.79
CA LEU A 179 -2.61 -8.47 -13.87
C LEU A 179 -3.29 -8.15 -12.54
N ALA A 180 -3.02 -6.97 -11.97
CA ALA A 180 -3.65 -6.53 -10.72
C ALA A 180 -5.17 -6.45 -10.86
N TYR A 181 -5.67 -5.76 -11.88
CA TYR A 181 -7.11 -5.61 -12.11
C TYR A 181 -7.77 -6.88 -12.62
N GLY A 182 -7.05 -7.73 -13.36
CA GLY A 182 -7.52 -9.02 -13.84
C GLY A 182 -7.78 -10.02 -12.71
N TYR A 183 -6.87 -10.09 -11.73
CA TYR A 183 -6.88 -11.11 -10.68
C TYR A 183 -7.10 -10.59 -9.26
N GLY A 184 -7.21 -9.27 -9.05
CA GLY A 184 -7.37 -8.66 -7.72
C GLY A 184 -6.10 -8.63 -6.88
N LEU A 185 -4.93 -8.59 -7.52
CA LEU A 185 -3.63 -8.70 -6.83
C LEU A 185 -3.11 -7.33 -6.37
N ARG A 186 -3.33 -7.01 -5.09
CA ARG A 186 -2.89 -5.74 -4.49
C ARG A 186 -1.37 -5.52 -4.56
N VAL A 187 -0.56 -6.56 -4.44
CA VAL A 187 0.91 -6.44 -4.51
C VAL A 187 1.35 -5.96 -5.90
N LEU A 188 0.74 -6.47 -6.97
CA LEU A 188 1.03 -6.03 -8.33
C LEU A 188 0.52 -4.62 -8.61
N LEU A 189 -0.59 -4.20 -7.98
CA LEU A 189 -1.04 -2.81 -8.04
C LEU A 189 0.02 -1.87 -7.47
N VAL A 190 0.57 -2.20 -6.31
CA VAL A 190 1.66 -1.43 -5.68
C VAL A 190 2.90 -1.41 -6.57
N GLY A 191 3.29 -2.55 -7.15
CA GLY A 191 4.39 -2.63 -8.11
C GLY A 191 4.16 -1.79 -9.37
N GLY A 192 2.94 -1.81 -9.93
CA GLY A 192 2.56 -1.02 -11.08
C GLY A 192 2.58 0.49 -10.81
N ILE A 193 2.14 0.91 -9.61
CA ILE A 193 2.29 2.30 -9.16
C ILE A 193 3.77 2.65 -8.98
N ALA A 194 4.59 1.75 -8.41
CA ALA A 194 6.02 2.00 -8.25
C ALA A 194 6.73 2.21 -9.60
N PHE A 195 6.42 1.41 -10.62
CA PHE A 195 6.92 1.63 -11.98
C PHE A 195 6.42 2.95 -12.58
N LEU A 196 5.16 3.32 -12.35
CA LEU A 196 4.62 4.61 -12.78
C LEU A 196 5.32 5.80 -12.09
N VAL A 197 5.60 5.69 -10.80
CA VAL A 197 6.39 6.68 -10.05
C VAL A 197 7.80 6.76 -10.61
N GLY A 198 8.44 5.62 -10.91
CA GLY A 198 9.73 5.57 -11.59
C GLY A 198 9.71 6.23 -12.97
N PHE A 199 8.61 6.08 -13.72
CA PHE A 199 8.45 6.79 -15.00
C PHE A 199 8.39 8.30 -14.78
N VAL A 200 7.59 8.77 -13.82
CA VAL A 200 7.51 10.20 -13.48
C VAL A 200 8.84 10.74 -12.97
N ALA A 201 9.61 9.92 -12.25
CA ALA A 201 10.96 10.26 -11.83
C ALA A 201 11.88 10.57 -13.02
N THR A 202 11.66 10.01 -14.21
CA THR A 202 12.51 10.32 -15.38
C THR A 202 12.42 11.78 -15.82
N PHE A 203 11.31 12.47 -15.56
CA PHE A 203 11.18 13.91 -15.80
C PHE A 203 12.08 14.76 -14.88
N SER A 204 12.61 14.18 -13.80
CA SER A 204 13.53 14.88 -12.89
C SER A 204 14.97 15.01 -13.41
N GLY A 205 15.31 14.32 -14.51
CA GLY A 205 16.57 14.51 -15.24
C GLY A 205 17.40 13.25 -15.48
N GLN A 206 17.13 12.14 -14.78
CA GLN A 206 17.70 10.81 -15.06
C GLN A 206 16.71 9.70 -14.71
N ALA A 207 16.72 8.61 -15.49
CA ALA A 207 15.98 7.39 -15.17
C ALA A 207 16.72 6.63 -14.05
N GLU A 208 16.53 7.07 -12.81
CA GLU A 208 17.10 6.40 -11.64
C GLU A 208 16.10 5.37 -11.10
N LEU A 209 16.51 4.11 -10.99
CA LEU A 209 15.72 3.07 -10.31
C LEU A 209 15.62 3.33 -8.80
N CYS A 210 16.49 4.18 -8.24
CA CYS A 210 16.43 4.59 -6.85
C CYS A 210 15.43 5.73 -6.66
N LEU A 211 14.21 5.38 -6.25
CA LEU A 211 13.12 6.35 -6.01
C LEU A 211 13.54 7.45 -5.02
N TRP A 212 14.35 7.14 -4.01
CA TRP A 212 14.79 8.11 -3.01
C TRP A 212 15.62 9.25 -3.60
N HIS A 213 16.54 8.94 -4.51
CA HIS A 213 17.35 9.96 -5.17
C HIS A 213 16.51 10.81 -6.12
N ALA A 214 15.55 10.19 -6.82
CA ALA A 214 14.61 10.92 -7.69
C ALA A 214 13.75 11.93 -6.91
N PHE A 215 13.27 11.58 -5.72
CA PHE A 215 12.57 12.51 -4.83
C PHE A 215 13.45 13.70 -4.43
N GLY A 216 14.76 13.50 -4.24
CA GLY A 216 15.69 14.56 -3.83
C GLY A 216 15.99 15.60 -4.90
N ARG A 217 15.97 15.24 -6.20
CA ARG A 217 16.37 16.16 -7.28
C ARG A 217 15.26 17.11 -7.72
N ARG A 218 14.09 16.57 -8.09
CA ARG A 218 12.91 17.35 -8.51
C ARG A 218 11.64 16.78 -7.85
N PRO A 219 11.45 17.03 -6.55
CA PRO A 219 10.30 16.51 -5.80
C PRO A 219 8.94 16.96 -6.39
N GLU A 220 8.86 18.16 -6.96
CA GLU A 220 7.60 18.72 -7.47
C GLU A 220 6.95 17.88 -8.59
N SER A 221 7.75 17.13 -9.36
CA SER A 221 7.25 16.27 -10.45
C SER A 221 6.30 15.18 -9.95
N PHE A 222 6.38 14.79 -8.68
CA PHE A 222 5.54 13.75 -8.09
C PHE A 222 4.20 14.27 -7.55
N LEU A 223 4.06 15.58 -7.31
CA LEU A 223 2.84 16.16 -6.74
C LEU A 223 1.58 15.90 -7.60
N PRO A 224 1.61 16.11 -8.94
CA PRO A 224 0.46 15.80 -9.79
C PRO A 224 0.12 14.32 -9.74
N LEU A 225 1.12 13.44 -9.78
CA LEU A 225 0.91 12.00 -9.69
C LEU A 225 0.29 11.60 -8.34
N GLY A 226 0.81 12.13 -7.23
CA GLY A 226 0.26 11.86 -5.89
C GLY A 226 -1.20 12.30 -5.75
N ALA A 227 -1.53 13.49 -6.25
CA ALA A 227 -2.91 13.99 -6.27
C ALA A 227 -3.81 13.12 -7.15
N LEU A 228 -3.36 12.74 -8.34
CA LEU A 228 -4.11 11.85 -9.24
C LEU A 228 -4.35 10.48 -8.61
N LEU A 229 -3.33 9.85 -8.00
CA LEU A 229 -3.46 8.56 -7.33
C LEU A 229 -4.42 8.62 -6.14
N TYR A 230 -4.39 9.71 -5.36
CA TYR A 230 -5.33 9.90 -4.25
C TYR A 230 -6.77 10.13 -4.72
N ALA A 231 -6.95 10.90 -5.80
CA ALA A 231 -8.26 11.20 -6.37
C ALA A 231 -8.85 10.05 -7.19
N PHE A 232 -8.02 9.18 -7.76
CA PHE A 232 -8.44 8.08 -8.63
C PHE A 232 -9.52 7.16 -8.02
N PRO A 233 -9.40 6.64 -6.78
CA PRO A 233 -10.44 5.82 -6.17
C PRO A 233 -11.71 6.59 -5.79
N ILE A 234 -11.67 7.93 -5.78
CA ILE A 234 -12.87 8.77 -5.61
C ILE A 234 -13.63 8.86 -6.94
N ALA A 235 -12.90 9.01 -8.05
CA ALA A 235 -13.49 9.13 -9.39
C ALA A 235 -13.93 7.77 -9.97
N VAL A 236 -13.18 6.71 -9.71
CA VAL A 236 -13.43 5.37 -10.25
C VAL A 236 -13.84 4.43 -9.09
N PRO A 237 -15.12 4.04 -9.00
CA PRO A 237 -15.56 3.14 -7.95
C PRO A 237 -15.00 1.73 -8.18
N HIS A 238 -14.01 1.32 -7.38
CA HIS A 238 -13.41 -0.02 -7.41
C HIS A 238 -14.31 -1.08 -6.76
N ARG A 239 -15.57 -1.20 -7.21
CA ARG A 239 -16.56 -2.13 -6.65
C ARG A 239 -16.09 -3.58 -6.66
N ARG A 240 -15.25 -3.96 -7.63
CA ARG A 240 -14.72 -5.32 -7.79
C ARG A 240 -13.56 -5.66 -6.85
N HIS A 241 -12.85 -4.65 -6.35
CA HIS A 241 -11.58 -4.81 -5.62
C HIS A 241 -11.52 -3.87 -4.41
N ALA A 242 -12.11 -4.29 -3.29
CA ALA A 242 -12.30 -3.43 -2.11
C ALA A 242 -10.99 -2.96 -1.43
N SER A 243 -9.90 -3.71 -1.58
CA SER A 243 -8.59 -3.35 -1.01
C SER A 243 -7.74 -2.42 -1.87
N PHE A 244 -8.15 -2.13 -3.11
CA PHE A 244 -7.41 -1.29 -4.05
C PHE A 244 -7.45 0.21 -3.69
N PRO A 245 -8.61 0.80 -3.33
CA PRO A 245 -8.69 2.20 -2.93
C PRO A 245 -7.68 2.60 -1.85
N ALA A 246 -7.51 1.75 -0.82
CA ALA A 246 -6.56 2.01 0.25
C ALA A 246 -5.11 2.05 -0.25
N ALA A 247 -4.74 1.21 -1.22
CA ALA A 247 -3.40 1.21 -1.81
C ALA A 247 -3.13 2.48 -2.63
N TYR A 248 -4.11 2.90 -3.45
CA TYR A 248 -4.03 4.15 -4.22
C TYR A 248 -3.91 5.38 -3.31
N ARG A 249 -4.78 5.48 -2.29
CA ARG A 249 -4.73 6.59 -1.34
C ARG A 249 -3.42 6.63 -0.58
N ALA A 250 -2.96 5.49 -0.05
CA ALA A 250 -1.72 5.44 0.71
C ALA A 250 -0.51 5.87 -0.12
N LEU A 251 -0.35 5.29 -1.32
CA LEU A 251 0.76 5.64 -2.21
C LEU A 251 0.65 7.05 -2.76
N GLY A 252 -0.57 7.51 -3.06
CA GLY A 252 -0.83 8.88 -3.49
C GLY A 252 -0.43 9.91 -2.42
N LEU A 253 -0.79 9.67 -1.16
CA LEU A 253 -0.39 10.53 -0.03
C LEU A 253 1.12 10.50 0.18
N VAL A 254 1.78 9.35 0.05
CA VAL A 254 3.25 9.28 0.11
C VAL A 254 3.89 10.10 -1.02
N CYS A 255 3.41 9.94 -2.26
CA CYS A 255 3.88 10.71 -3.43
C CYS A 255 3.55 12.20 -3.34
N LEU A 256 2.63 12.60 -2.47
CA LEU A 256 2.29 14.00 -2.22
C LEU A 256 3.13 14.58 -1.09
N PHE A 257 3.16 13.93 0.08
CA PHE A 257 3.79 14.47 1.28
C PHE A 257 5.31 14.34 1.30
N VAL A 258 5.90 13.30 0.70
CA VAL A 258 7.38 13.20 0.63
C VAL A 258 7.99 14.38 -0.13
N PRO A 259 7.49 14.74 -1.33
CA PRO A 259 7.92 15.97 -2.01
C PRO A 259 7.73 17.25 -1.19
N ILE A 260 6.55 17.41 -0.56
CA ILE A 260 6.27 18.58 0.26
C ILE A 260 7.24 18.69 1.42
N LEU A 261 7.54 17.57 2.08
CA LEU A 261 8.50 17.50 3.17
C LEU A 261 9.89 17.93 2.71
N LEU A 262 10.36 17.42 1.57
CA LEU A 262 11.68 17.78 1.01
C LEU A 262 11.74 19.26 0.60
N LEU A 263 10.70 19.79 -0.03
CA LEU A 263 10.64 21.20 -0.44
C LEU A 263 10.45 22.16 0.73
N SER A 264 9.84 21.69 1.82
CA SER A 264 9.69 22.46 3.06
C SER A 264 11.02 22.73 3.75
N THR A 265 12.05 21.91 3.47
CA THR A 265 13.39 22.04 4.04
C THR A 265 14.44 22.54 3.06
N SER A 266 14.26 22.26 1.77
CA SER A 266 15.25 22.53 0.73
C SER A 266 14.59 23.19 -0.47
N GLY A 267 14.39 24.52 -0.42
CA GLY A 267 13.71 25.27 -1.48
C GLY A 267 14.45 25.28 -2.83
N TRP A 268 15.75 24.95 -2.84
CA TRP A 268 16.60 24.90 -4.02
C TRP A 268 16.20 23.80 -5.03
N ALA A 269 15.47 22.77 -4.60
CA ALA A 269 15.03 21.68 -5.48
C ALA A 269 13.77 22.01 -6.31
N SER A 270 13.12 23.16 -6.04
CA SER A 270 11.91 23.60 -6.74
C SER A 270 12.19 24.02 -8.20
N PHE A 271 11.18 23.91 -9.07
CA PHE A 271 11.18 24.51 -10.40
C PHE A 271 11.00 26.03 -10.35
N SER A 272 10.48 26.57 -9.25
CA SER A 272 10.22 28.00 -9.11
C SER A 272 11.51 28.80 -9.04
N ARG A 273 11.56 29.93 -9.76
CA ARG A 273 12.64 30.94 -9.64
C ARG A 273 12.48 31.83 -8.40
N ALA A 274 11.45 31.61 -7.58
CA ALA A 274 11.30 32.32 -6.32
C ALA A 274 12.47 31.98 -5.39
N GLY A 275 12.90 32.93 -4.56
CA GLY A 275 13.97 32.68 -3.59
C GLY A 275 13.63 31.48 -2.68
N ALA A 276 14.62 30.62 -2.40
CA ALA A 276 14.45 29.34 -1.70
C ALA A 276 13.60 29.45 -0.43
N HIS A 277 13.79 30.50 0.36
CA HIS A 277 13.03 30.73 1.59
C HIS A 277 11.52 30.90 1.38
N ARG A 278 11.11 31.54 0.27
CA ARG A 278 9.68 31.70 -0.08
C ARG A 278 9.07 30.36 -0.46
N VAL A 279 9.82 29.54 -1.20
CA VAL A 279 9.42 28.18 -1.59
C VAL A 279 9.24 27.31 -0.34
N GLU A 280 10.23 27.30 0.54
CA GLU A 280 10.18 26.54 1.81
C GLU A 280 8.97 26.93 2.64
N THR A 281 8.73 28.23 2.83
CA THR A 281 7.58 28.73 3.61
C THR A 281 6.25 28.32 2.96
N ALA A 282 6.14 28.42 1.63
CA ALA A 282 4.94 28.02 0.91
C ALA A 282 4.63 26.53 1.09
N TYR A 283 5.64 25.66 0.94
CA TYR A 283 5.49 24.22 1.13
C TYR A 283 5.27 23.81 2.59
N GLN A 284 5.81 24.55 3.56
CA GLN A 284 5.51 24.35 4.98
C GLN A 284 4.02 24.60 5.26
N VAL A 285 3.50 25.75 4.83
CA VAL A 285 2.08 26.08 5.01
C VAL A 285 1.20 25.08 4.27
N ALA A 286 1.52 24.78 3.01
CA ALA A 286 0.78 23.79 2.22
C ALA A 286 0.80 22.40 2.87
N GLY A 287 1.94 21.97 3.42
CA GLY A 287 2.09 20.68 4.09
C GLY A 287 1.19 20.52 5.30
N PHE A 288 1.17 21.51 6.21
CA PHE A 288 0.29 21.47 7.38
C PHE A 288 -1.20 21.51 6.98
N LEU A 289 -1.57 22.36 6.01
CA LEU A 289 -2.93 22.45 5.51
C LEU A 289 -3.39 21.13 4.87
N LEU A 290 -2.59 20.56 3.97
CA LEU A 290 -2.91 19.31 3.29
C LEU A 290 -2.93 18.13 4.25
N ALA A 291 -2.04 18.08 5.25
CA ALA A 291 -2.06 17.05 6.29
C ALA A 291 -3.33 17.14 7.15
N GLY A 292 -3.73 18.35 7.55
CA GLY A 292 -5.00 18.58 8.25
C GLY A 292 -6.22 18.19 7.41
N LEU A 293 -6.23 18.52 6.12
CA LEU A 293 -7.28 18.13 5.17
C LEU A 293 -7.33 16.61 4.98
N ALA A 294 -6.19 15.93 4.89
CA ALA A 294 -6.12 14.48 4.79
C ALA A 294 -6.70 13.81 6.04
N VAL A 295 -6.34 14.29 7.23
CA VAL A 295 -6.93 13.80 8.50
C VAL A 295 -8.44 14.01 8.53
N TRP A 296 -8.90 15.21 8.18
CA TRP A 296 -10.33 15.54 8.15
C TRP A 296 -11.10 14.68 7.14
N ALA A 297 -10.58 14.52 5.92
CA ALA A 297 -11.18 13.70 4.88
C ALA A 297 -11.19 12.22 5.27
N GLY A 298 -10.10 11.73 5.87
CA GLY A 298 -9.98 10.36 6.37
C GLY A 298 -11.01 10.05 7.44
N VAL A 299 -11.17 10.93 8.44
CA VAL A 299 -12.18 10.77 9.50
C VAL A 299 -13.59 10.82 8.94
N ARG A 300 -13.90 11.75 8.03
CA ARG A 300 -15.24 11.85 7.42
C ARG A 300 -15.61 10.63 6.59
N ARG A 301 -14.63 9.99 5.94
CA ARG A 301 -14.86 8.83 5.07
C ARG A 301 -14.62 7.49 5.75
N GLY A 302 -14.22 7.47 7.03
CA GLY A 302 -13.87 6.25 7.75
C GLY A 302 -12.61 5.56 7.21
N GLU A 303 -11.72 6.31 6.56
CA GLU A 303 -10.49 5.80 5.94
C GLU A 303 -9.33 5.88 6.95
N GLY A 304 -9.05 4.76 7.62
CA GLY A 304 -7.99 4.68 8.63
C GLY A 304 -6.61 4.98 8.05
N GLU A 305 -6.31 4.53 6.83
CA GLU A 305 -5.02 4.75 6.16
C GLU A 305 -4.77 6.23 5.85
N THR A 306 -5.79 6.94 5.34
CA THR A 306 -5.71 8.38 5.04
C THR A 306 -5.49 9.18 6.33
N THR A 307 -6.23 8.81 7.39
CA THR A 307 -6.13 9.45 8.70
C THR A 307 -4.75 9.23 9.33
N ASN A 308 -4.26 7.99 9.31
CA ASN A 308 -2.98 7.62 9.91
C ASN A 308 -1.80 8.25 9.15
N LEU A 309 -1.81 8.21 7.80
CA LEU A 309 -0.76 8.85 7.00
C LEU A 309 -0.80 10.37 7.13
N GLY A 310 -1.98 10.99 7.06
CA GLY A 310 -2.14 12.43 7.27
C GLY A 310 -1.61 12.87 8.64
N SER A 311 -1.96 12.13 9.69
CA SER A 311 -1.47 12.40 11.06
C SER A 311 0.04 12.18 11.17
N GLY A 312 0.55 11.09 10.61
CA GLY A 312 1.98 10.77 10.61
C GLY A 312 2.82 11.85 9.92
N PHE A 313 2.39 12.29 8.73
CA PHE A 313 3.06 13.38 8.02
C PHE A 313 2.90 14.73 8.71
N PHE A 314 1.76 15.01 9.35
CA PHE A 314 1.58 16.21 10.18
C PHE A 314 2.62 16.26 11.31
N VAL A 315 2.76 15.15 12.04
CA VAL A 315 3.73 15.03 13.14
C VAL A 315 5.16 15.12 12.61
N LEU A 316 5.45 14.49 11.47
CA LEU A 316 6.77 14.54 10.84
C LEU A 316 7.15 15.96 10.39
N LEU A 317 6.23 16.68 9.76
CA LEU A 317 6.40 18.09 9.37
C LEU A 317 6.62 18.98 10.60
N LEU A 318 5.84 18.77 11.66
CA LEU A 318 6.01 19.49 12.92
C LEU A 318 7.39 19.21 13.52
N TYR A 319 7.79 17.95 13.62
CA TYR A 319 9.09 17.55 14.15
C TYR A 319 10.24 18.21 13.39
N VAL A 320 10.23 18.12 12.06
CA VAL A 320 11.25 18.72 11.19
C VAL A 320 11.32 20.24 11.41
N LYS A 321 10.17 20.89 11.59
CA LYS A 321 10.13 22.34 11.81
C LYS A 321 10.66 22.75 13.18
N LEU A 322 10.28 22.02 14.23
CA LEU A 322 10.81 22.25 15.58
C LEU A 322 12.33 22.05 15.60
N PHE A 323 12.82 21.03 14.90
CA PHE A 323 14.25 20.80 14.73
C PHE A 323 14.92 22.00 14.05
N GLN A 324 14.42 22.46 12.90
CA GLN A 324 15.00 23.62 12.20
C GLN A 324 15.02 24.91 13.03
N TRP A 325 14.01 25.14 13.89
CA TRP A 325 13.94 26.35 14.69
C TRP A 325 14.83 26.35 15.92
N TRP A 326 14.94 25.20 16.60
CA TRP A 326 15.49 25.15 17.95
C TRP A 326 16.79 24.37 18.06
N TRP A 327 17.13 23.52 17.09
CA TRP A 327 18.28 22.63 17.20
C TRP A 327 19.60 23.37 17.41
N ASP A 328 19.84 24.43 16.64
CA ASP A 328 21.07 25.23 16.76
C ASP A 328 20.98 26.28 17.88
N TRP A 329 19.77 26.62 18.32
CA TRP A 329 19.53 27.69 19.29
C TRP A 329 19.69 27.24 20.75
N MET A 330 19.44 25.96 21.07
CA MET A 330 19.49 25.47 22.45
C MET A 330 20.27 24.16 22.61
N PRO A 331 20.78 23.84 23.82
CA PRO A 331 21.39 22.55 24.09
C PRO A 331 20.45 21.39 23.79
N LYS A 332 20.99 20.28 23.29
CA LYS A 332 20.20 19.10 22.83
C LYS A 332 19.22 18.57 23.88
N TRP A 333 19.60 18.56 25.15
CA TRP A 333 18.72 18.12 26.24
C TRP A 333 17.50 19.04 26.41
N ALA A 334 17.67 20.36 26.25
CA ALA A 334 16.58 21.34 26.33
C ALA A 334 15.61 21.18 25.16
N PHE A 335 16.13 20.91 23.96
CA PHE A 335 15.31 20.61 22.78
C PHE A 335 14.35 19.44 23.03
N PHE A 336 14.87 18.31 23.54
CA PHE A 336 14.03 17.14 23.83
C PHE A 336 13.03 17.41 24.96
N LEU A 337 13.37 18.25 25.94
CA LEU A 337 12.46 18.65 27.02
C LEU A 337 11.30 19.50 26.50
N VAL A 338 11.59 20.49 25.64
CA VAL A 338 10.56 21.32 24.99
C VAL A 338 9.68 20.46 24.08
N LEU A 339 10.27 19.54 23.31
CA LEU A 339 9.51 18.61 22.46
C LEU A 339 8.55 17.75 23.30
N GLY A 340 9.00 17.25 24.46
CA GLY A 340 8.16 16.53 25.42
C GLY A 340 7.01 17.38 25.96
N LEU A 341 7.29 18.65 26.33
CA LEU A 341 6.25 19.58 26.79
C LEU A 341 5.21 19.88 25.71
N VAL A 342 5.63 20.06 24.46
CA VAL A 342 4.72 20.24 23.31
C VAL A 342 3.84 19.01 23.13
N ALA A 343 4.40 17.81 23.21
CA ALA A 343 3.64 16.56 23.12
C ALA A 343 2.59 16.44 24.25
N VAL A 344 2.97 16.74 25.50
CA VAL A 344 2.06 16.76 26.65
C VAL A 344 0.96 17.82 26.45
N GLY A 345 1.32 19.01 25.98
CA GLY A 345 0.36 20.08 25.66
C GLY A 345 -0.68 19.64 24.62
N LEU A 346 -0.23 19.00 23.54
CA LEU A 346 -1.12 18.43 22.53
C LEU A 346 -2.04 17.34 23.10
N LEU A 347 -1.52 16.44 23.93
CA LEU A 347 -2.33 15.41 24.61
C LEU A 347 -3.42 16.04 25.50
N LEU A 348 -3.07 17.06 26.27
CA LEU A 348 -4.03 17.78 27.12
C LEU A 348 -5.09 18.50 26.28
N LEU A 349 -4.70 19.10 25.15
CA LEU A 349 -5.62 19.74 24.21
C LEU A 349 -6.59 18.72 23.61
N PHE A 350 -6.09 17.60 23.10
CA PHE A 350 -6.94 16.54 22.55
C PHE A 350 -7.86 15.94 23.61
N ARG A 351 -7.37 15.74 24.84
CA ARG A 351 -8.19 15.30 25.96
C ARG A 351 -9.32 16.29 26.27
N ARG A 352 -9.05 17.61 26.25
CA ARG A 352 -10.09 18.64 26.41
C ARG A 352 -11.11 18.60 25.27
N LEU A 353 -10.68 18.53 24.02
CA LEU A 353 -11.57 18.47 22.86
C LEU A 353 -12.48 17.23 22.89
N HIS A 354 -11.94 16.08 23.30
CA HIS A 354 -12.73 14.86 23.51
C HIS A 354 -13.75 15.01 24.64
N ALA A 355 -13.37 15.65 25.75
CA ALA A 355 -14.29 15.88 26.86
C ALA A 355 -15.46 16.80 26.46
N THR A 356 -15.20 17.85 25.68
CA THR A 356 -16.24 18.76 25.19
C THR A 356 -17.18 18.10 24.19
N ARG A 357 -16.66 17.26 23.27
CA ARG A 357 -17.50 16.49 22.35
C ARG A 357 -18.38 15.45 23.05
N ARG A 358 -17.87 14.79 24.10
CA ARG A 358 -18.67 13.84 24.89
C ARG A 358 -19.84 14.51 25.62
N ARG A 359 -19.67 15.75 26.10
CA ARG A 359 -20.73 16.53 26.77
C ARG A 359 -21.77 17.14 25.82
N ALA A 360 -21.44 17.28 24.53
CA ALA A 360 -22.36 17.82 23.52
C ALA A 360 -23.17 16.72 22.79
N GLY A 361 -22.86 15.44 23.04
CA GLY A 361 -23.57 14.28 22.49
C GLY A 361 -24.39 13.50 23.53
N SER A 362 -24.46 13.99 24.77
CA SER A 362 -25.42 13.64 25.83
C SER A 362 -26.44 14.76 25.93
#